data_AF-A0A3S5F166-F1
#
_entry.id   AF-A0A3S5F166-F1
#
_cell.length_a   1.000
_cell.length_b   1.000
_cell.length_c   1.000
_cell.angle_alpha   90.00
_cell.angle_beta   90.00
_cell.angle_gamma   90.00
#
_symmetry.space_group_name_H-M   'P 1'
#
loop_
_entity.id
_entity.type
_entity.pdbx_description
1 polymer ?
#
loop_
_entity_poly.entity_id
_entity_poly.type
_entity_poly.pdbx_seq_one_letter_code
_entity_poly.pdbx_strand_id
1 'polypeptide(L)'
;MYGARLSLLVGCLVVVLSLVMGVVFGLLAGYFGGVVDAIIMRVVDIMLALPSLLLALVLVAVFGPSIVNASLALTFVALPHYVRLTRAAVLVEVNRDYVTASRVAGLGRRVRCSSISCQTAWHR
;
A
#
# COMPACT_ATOMS: atom_id res chain seq x y z
N MET A 1 2.88 23.66 -28.27
CA MET A 1 3.14 22.22 -28.03
C MET A 1 4.16 21.99 -26.89
N TYR A 2 4.05 22.68 -25.74
CA TYR A 2 5.00 22.51 -24.61
C TYR A 2 4.35 21.90 -23.35
N GLY A 3 3.04 22.09 -23.14
CA GLY A 3 2.33 21.54 -21.98
C GLY A 3 2.27 20.01 -21.95
N ALA A 4 2.18 19.34 -23.10
CA ALA A 4 2.08 17.89 -23.17
C ALA A 4 3.32 17.17 -22.58
N ARG A 5 4.53 17.68 -22.84
CA ARG A 5 5.77 17.09 -22.31
C ARG A 5 5.87 17.24 -20.79
N LEU A 6 5.52 18.41 -20.26
CA LEU A 6 5.52 18.68 -18.82
C LEU A 6 4.53 17.77 -18.08
N SER A 7 3.29 17.66 -18.56
CA SER A 7 2.28 16.81 -17.93
C SER A 7 2.65 15.32 -17.98
N LEU A 8 3.23 14.84 -19.10
CA LEU A 8 3.71 13.46 -19.22
C LEU A 8 4.86 13.16 -18.24
N LEU A 9 5.83 14.07 -18.13
CA LEU A 9 7.00 13.89 -17.27
C LEU A 9 6.60 13.93 -15.78
N VAL A 10 5.74 14.87 -15.39
CA VAL A 10 5.23 14.97 -14.01
C VAL A 10 4.36 13.76 -13.65
N GLY A 11 3.44 13.34 -14.53
CA GLY A 11 2.61 12.15 -14.30
C GLY A 11 3.45 10.88 -14.16
N CYS A 12 4.46 10.70 -15.01
CA CYS A 12 5.39 9.58 -14.91
C CYS A 12 6.14 9.56 -13.58
N LEU A 13 6.70 10.71 -13.17
CA LEU A 13 7.37 10.85 -11.87
C LEU A 13 6.45 10.50 -10.70
N VAL A 14 5.21 10.98 -10.69
CA VAL A 14 4.22 10.70 -9.64
C VAL A 14 3.95 9.21 -9.53
N VAL A 15 3.74 8.52 -10.66
CA VAL A 15 3.45 7.08 -10.68
C VAL A 15 4.65 6.29 -10.17
N VAL A 16 5.86 6.58 -10.65
CA VAL A 16 7.07 5.87 -10.22
C VAL A 16 7.32 6.06 -8.73
N LEU A 17 7.23 7.29 -8.21
CA LEU A 17 7.42 7.57 -6.79
C LEU A 17 6.36 6.89 -5.93
N SER A 18 5.09 6.93 -6.35
CA SER A 18 3.99 6.28 -5.63
C SER A 18 4.15 4.77 -5.61
N LEU A 19 4.63 4.18 -6.70
CA LEU A 19 4.82 2.75 -6.83
C LEU A 19 5.99 2.27 -5.96
N VAL A 20 7.12 2.97 -5.96
CA VAL A 20 8.26 2.65 -5.09
C VAL A 20 7.86 2.74 -3.61
N MET A 21 7.24 3.85 -3.20
CA MET A 21 6.80 4.02 -1.81
C MET A 21 5.75 2.96 -1.43
N GLY A 22 4.73 2.76 -2.28
CA GLY A 22 3.67 1.78 -2.04
C GLY A 22 4.20 0.35 -1.91
N VAL A 23 5.19 -0.03 -2.73
CA VAL A 23 5.85 -1.35 -2.66
C VAL A 23 6.61 -1.51 -1.37
N VAL A 24 7.39 -0.51 -0.94
CA VAL A 24 8.13 -0.57 0.33
C VAL A 24 7.18 -0.70 1.52
N PHE A 25 6.14 0.13 1.60
CA PHE A 25 5.15 0.06 2.68
C PHE A 25 4.32 -1.24 2.64
N GLY A 26 3.95 -1.72 1.45
CA GLY A 26 3.21 -2.98 1.28
C GLY A 26 4.02 -4.22 1.63
N LEU A 27 5.31 -4.25 1.26
CA LEU A 27 6.24 -5.30 1.67
C LEU A 27 6.46 -5.31 3.18
N LEU A 28 6.63 -4.13 3.80
CA LEU A 28 6.75 -4.02 5.26
C LEU A 28 5.51 -4.54 5.97
N ALA A 29 4.31 -4.21 5.48
CA ALA A 29 3.04 -4.71 6.02
C ALA A 29 2.91 -6.24 5.86
N GLY A 30 3.25 -6.77 4.69
CA GLY A 30 3.14 -8.20 4.39
C GLY A 30 4.23 -9.08 5.03
N TYR A 31 5.44 -8.57 5.23
CA TYR A 31 6.55 -9.30 5.85
C TYR A 31 6.41 -9.42 7.36
N PHE A 32 6.09 -8.32 8.05
CA PHE A 32 5.95 -8.34 9.50
C PHE A 32 4.66 -9.04 9.94
N GLY A 33 3.56 -8.88 9.20
CA GLY A 33 2.26 -9.43 9.55
C GLY A 33 1.76 -9.02 10.95
N GLY A 34 0.49 -9.25 11.26
CA GLY A 34 -0.06 -9.01 12.59
C GLY A 34 -0.45 -7.55 12.88
N VAL A 35 -0.11 -7.02 14.06
CA VAL A 35 -0.66 -5.74 14.57
C VAL A 35 -0.27 -4.54 13.70
N VAL A 36 0.94 -4.57 13.10
CA VAL A 36 1.43 -3.51 12.20
C VAL A 36 0.62 -3.47 10.90
N ASP A 37 0.33 -4.63 10.29
CA ASP A 37 -0.58 -4.73 9.13
C ASP A 37 -1.98 -4.21 9.48
N ALA A 38 -2.50 -4.57 10.64
CA ALA A 38 -3.82 -4.11 11.09
C ALA A 38 -3.86 -2.58 11.27
N ILE A 39 -2.81 -1.97 11.82
CA ILE A 39 -2.73 -0.50 11.96
C ILE A 39 -2.61 0.16 10.59
N ILE A 40 -1.73 -0.31 9.70
CA ILE A 40 -1.55 0.26 8.36
C ILE A 40 -2.85 0.15 7.56
N MET A 41 -3.49 -1.01 7.56
CA MET A 41 -4.77 -1.22 6.87
C MET A 41 -5.88 -0.38 7.49
N ARG A 42 -5.90 -0.17 8.82
CA ARG A 42 -6.83 0.78 9.47
C ARG A 42 -6.62 2.20 8.99
N VAL A 43 -5.38 2.69 8.92
CA VAL A 43 -5.09 4.04 8.40
C VAL A 43 -5.53 4.16 6.93
N VAL A 44 -5.21 3.16 6.11
CA VAL A 44 -5.62 3.11 4.70
C VAL A 44 -7.14 3.07 4.55
N ASP A 45 -7.85 2.30 5.38
CA ASP A 45 -9.31 2.22 5.39
C ASP A 45 -9.94 3.55 5.81
N ILE A 46 -9.37 4.26 6.79
CA ILE A 46 -9.81 5.59 7.21
C ILE A 46 -9.57 6.61 6.09
N MET A 47 -8.43 6.54 5.40
CA MET A 47 -8.11 7.39 4.24
C MET A 47 -9.05 7.15 3.06
N LEU A 48 -9.54 5.91 2.88
CA LEU A 48 -10.50 5.55 1.82
C LEU A 48 -11.96 5.81 2.22
N ALA A 49 -12.25 5.87 3.52
CA ALA A 49 -13.57 6.25 4.03
C ALA A 49 -13.88 7.74 3.72
N LEU A 50 -12.85 8.59 3.70
CA LEU A 50 -12.93 9.88 3.01
C LEU A 50 -12.76 9.64 1.50
N PRO A 51 -13.72 10.03 0.64
CA PRO A 51 -13.55 9.96 -0.80
C PRO A 51 -12.23 10.62 -1.22
N SER A 52 -11.45 9.97 -2.10
CA SER A 52 -10.13 10.46 -2.54
C SER A 52 -10.16 11.88 -3.10
N LEU A 53 -11.30 12.30 -3.66
CA LEU A 53 -11.58 13.66 -4.10
C LEU A 53 -11.48 14.69 -2.97
N LEU A 54 -12.08 14.41 -1.81
CA LEU A 54 -12.02 15.30 -0.64
C LEU A 54 -10.58 15.41 -0.12
N LEU A 55 -9.87 14.29 -0.03
CA LEU A 55 -8.49 14.26 0.44
C LEU A 55 -7.57 15.07 -0.50
N ALA A 56 -7.73 14.91 -1.81
CA ALA A 56 -6.97 15.66 -2.81
C ALA A 56 -7.24 17.17 -2.72
N LEU A 57 -8.51 17.58 -2.58
CA LEU A 57 -8.89 18.99 -2.42
C LEU A 57 -8.25 19.62 -1.17
N VAL A 58 -8.31 18.94 -0.03
CA VAL A 58 -7.72 19.43 1.23
C VAL A 58 -6.21 19.57 1.10
N LEU A 59 -5.53 18.58 0.51
CA LEU A 59 -4.08 18.66 0.30
C LEU A 59 -3.69 19.82 -0.62
N VAL A 60 -4.40 20.00 -1.74
CA VAL A 60 -4.15 21.12 -2.66
C VAL A 60 -4.43 22.47 -1.98
N ALA A 61 -5.46 22.54 -1.13
CA ALA A 61 -5.78 23.76 -0.38
C ALA A 61 -4.69 24.12 0.65
N VAL A 62 -4.09 23.13 1.33
CA VAL A 62 -3.04 23.35 2.34
C VAL A 62 -1.68 23.68 1.70
N PHE A 63 -1.28 22.93 0.67
CA PHE A 63 0.02 23.13 0.01
C PHE A 63 0.03 24.24 -1.06
N GLY A 64 -1.15 24.73 -1.44
CA GLY A 64 -1.33 25.76 -2.46
C GLY A 64 -1.21 25.24 -3.90
N PRO A 65 -1.71 26.01 -4.89
CA PRO A 65 -1.75 25.62 -6.28
C PRO A 65 -0.37 25.79 -6.94
N SER A 66 0.46 24.76 -6.89
CA SER A 66 1.67 24.65 -7.71
C SER A 66 1.78 23.27 -8.34
N ILE A 67 2.42 23.16 -9.51
CA ILE A 67 2.57 21.87 -10.22
C ILE A 67 3.32 20.85 -9.38
N VAL A 68 4.31 21.31 -8.61
CA VAL A 68 5.14 20.46 -7.72
C VAL A 68 4.36 20.04 -6.48
N ASN A 69 3.55 20.93 -5.90
CA ASN A 69 2.76 20.58 -4.73
C ASN A 69 1.57 19.69 -5.08
N ALA A 70 0.95 19.92 -6.23
CA ALA A 70 -0.11 19.08 -6.76
C ALA A 70 0.40 17.66 -7.05
N SER A 71 1.60 17.51 -7.61
CA SER A 71 2.18 16.19 -7.85
C SER A 71 2.48 15.44 -6.54
N LEU A 72 3.05 16.11 -5.54
CA LEU A 72 3.25 15.57 -4.19
C LEU A 72 1.93 15.16 -3.54
N ALA A 73 0.90 16.01 -3.59
CA ALA A 73 -0.42 15.72 -3.05
C ALA A 73 -1.04 14.47 -3.71
N LEU A 74 -0.95 14.37 -5.03
CA LEU A 74 -1.45 13.20 -5.78
C LEU A 74 -0.70 11.91 -5.42
N THR A 75 0.62 11.98 -5.22
CA THR A 75 1.41 10.84 -4.73
C THR A 75 0.87 10.33 -3.40
N PHE A 76 0.62 11.23 -2.44
CA PHE A 76 0.08 10.85 -1.13
C PHE A 76 -1.33 10.25 -1.22
N VAL A 77 -2.19 10.79 -2.08
CA VAL A 77 -3.54 10.27 -2.30
C VAL A 77 -3.54 8.89 -2.95
N ALA A 78 -2.57 8.60 -3.82
CA ALA A 78 -2.49 7.33 -4.53
C ALA A 78 -1.85 6.20 -3.70
N LEU A 79 -1.04 6.52 -2.68
CA LEU A 79 -0.42 5.55 -1.76
C LEU A 79 -1.35 4.43 -1.26
N PRO A 80 -2.54 4.70 -0.67
CA PRO A 80 -3.42 3.65 -0.13
C PRO A 80 -3.84 2.63 -1.20
N HIS A 81 -3.98 3.04 -2.45
CA HIS A 81 -4.33 2.13 -3.54
C HIS A 81 -3.16 1.17 -3.86
N TYR A 82 -1.94 1.71 -3.98
CA TYR A 82 -0.74 0.91 -4.21
C TYR A 82 -0.40 -0.01 -3.03
N VAL A 83 -0.59 0.44 -1.78
CA VAL A 83 -0.39 -0.39 -0.57
C VAL A 83 -1.33 -1.60 -0.58
N ARG A 84 -2.60 -1.43 -0.97
CA ARG A 84 -3.55 -2.54 -1.08
C ARG A 84 -3.19 -3.53 -2.19
N LEU A 85 -2.78 -3.02 -3.36
CA LEU A 85 -2.34 -3.85 -4.49
C LEU A 85 -1.12 -4.69 -4.12
N THR A 86 -0.13 -4.06 -3.49
CA THR A 86 1.12 -4.73 -3.09
C THR A 86 0.87 -5.71 -1.94
N ARG A 87 0.02 -5.39 -0.97
CA ARG A 87 -0.43 -6.36 0.06
C ARG A 87 -1.09 -7.59 -0.57
N ALA A 88 -1.98 -7.41 -1.55
CA ALA A 88 -2.60 -8.52 -2.26
C ALA A 88 -1.54 -9.39 -2.97
N ALA A 89 -0.57 -8.76 -3.63
CA ALA A 89 0.54 -9.48 -4.27
C ALA A 89 1.43 -10.24 -3.26
N VAL A 90 1.77 -9.62 -2.12
CA VAL A 90 2.58 -10.28 -1.08
C VAL A 90 1.85 -11.45 -0.44
N LEU A 91 0.53 -11.36 -0.24
CA LEU A 91 -0.26 -12.48 0.30
C LEU A 91 -0.27 -13.69 -0.64
N VAL A 92 -0.21 -13.45 -1.95
CA VAL A 92 -0.09 -14.49 -2.98
C VAL A 92 1.31 -15.12 -2.92
N GLU A 93 2.35 -14.32 -2.77
CA GLU A 93 3.73 -14.80 -2.73
C GLU A 93 4.05 -15.59 -1.45
N VAL A 94 3.54 -15.14 -0.30
CA VAL A 94 3.68 -15.84 0.99
C VAL A 94 2.96 -17.19 1.01
N ASN A 95 1.91 -17.37 0.20
CA ASN A 95 1.22 -18.66 0.04
C ASN A 95 1.89 -19.61 -0.95
N ARG A 96 2.97 -19.20 -1.64
CA ARG A 96 3.68 -20.10 -2.54
C ARG A 96 4.47 -21.14 -1.74
N ASP A 97 4.46 -22.37 -2.25
CA ASP A 97 5.06 -23.55 -1.61
C ASP A 97 6.56 -23.36 -1.28
N TYR A 98 7.27 -22.46 -1.97
CA TYR A 98 8.66 -22.08 -1.68
C TYR A 98 8.84 -21.46 -0.27
N VAL A 99 7.90 -20.65 0.21
CA VAL A 99 7.93 -20.05 1.56
C VAL A 99 7.43 -21.04 2.60
N THR A 100 6.45 -21.87 2.25
CA THR A 100 5.93 -22.91 3.14
C THR A 100 6.99 -23.98 3.43
N ALA A 101 7.72 -24.44 2.42
CA ALA A 101 8.81 -25.41 2.57
C ALA A 101 9.97 -24.88 3.44
N SER A 102 10.35 -23.61 3.28
CA SER A 102 11.36 -22.97 4.14
C SER A 102 10.87 -22.72 5.57
N ARG A 103 9.56 -22.56 5.78
CA ARG A 103 8.95 -22.56 7.12
C ARG A 103 8.93 -23.94 7.78
N VAL A 104 8.72 -25.03 7.03
CA VAL A 104 8.81 -26.41 7.56
C VAL A 104 10.25 -26.77 7.91
N ALA A 105 11.24 -26.15 7.26
CA ALA A 105 12.67 -26.34 7.52
C ALA A 105 13.20 -25.69 8.84
N GLY A 106 12.32 -25.12 9.69
CA GLY A 106 12.66 -24.86 11.09
C GLY A 106 13.47 -23.59 11.39
N LEU A 107 13.52 -22.61 10.49
CA LEU A 107 14.09 -21.29 10.80
C LEU A 107 13.04 -20.42 11.50
N GLY A 108 13.27 -20.10 12.79
CA GLY A 108 12.37 -19.33 13.65
C GLY A 108 12.05 -17.92 13.11
N ARG A 109 11.06 -17.17 13.61
CA ARG A 109 10.36 -17.21 14.90
C ARG A 109 9.06 -16.40 14.76
N ARG A 110 7.94 -17.02 15.17
CA ARG A 110 6.72 -16.38 15.70
C ARG A 110 5.82 -15.61 14.72
N VAL A 111 5.19 -16.34 13.81
CA VAL A 111 3.87 -15.93 13.30
C VAL A 111 2.84 -16.33 14.34
N ARG A 112 2.41 -15.34 15.13
CA ARG A 112 1.26 -15.48 16.03
C ARG A 112 0.06 -15.85 15.16
N CYS A 113 -0.59 -16.95 15.52
CA CYS A 113 -1.91 -17.32 15.01
C CYS A 113 -2.86 -16.17 15.38
N SER A 114 -3.03 -15.21 14.48
CA SER A 114 -4.09 -14.21 14.57
C SER A 114 -5.36 -14.92 14.17
N SER A 115 -6.34 -14.94 15.07
CA SER A 115 -7.54 -15.79 15.07
C SER A 115 -8.39 -15.77 13.80
N ILE A 116 -8.13 -14.87 12.85
CA ILE A 116 -8.88 -14.74 11.60
C ILE A 116 -8.56 -15.88 10.62
N SER A 117 -7.31 -16.39 10.59
CA SER A 117 -6.92 -17.49 9.68
C SER A 117 -7.42 -18.86 10.14
N CYS A 118 -7.77 -19.01 11.42
CA CYS A 118 -8.28 -20.26 11.98
C CYS A 118 -9.80 -20.37 11.85
N GLN A 119 -10.52 -19.25 11.69
CA GLN A 119 -11.97 -19.24 11.50
C GLN A 119 -12.41 -19.62 10.07
N THR A 120 -11.63 -19.26 9.04
CA THR A 120 -11.97 -19.63 7.65
C THR A 120 -11.63 -21.09 7.31
N ALA A 121 -10.83 -21.78 8.14
CA ALA A 121 -10.55 -23.20 7.99
C ALA A 121 -11.66 -24.12 8.58
N TRP A 122 -12.59 -23.56 9.36
CA TRP A 122 -13.69 -24.29 10.02
C TRP A 122 -15.04 -24.20 9.30
N HIS A 123 -15.11 -23.45 8.20
CA HIS A 123 -16.37 -23.21 7.48
C HIS A 123 -16.35 -23.75 6.04
N ARG A 124 -15.66 -24.88 5.85
CA ARG A 124 -15.86 -25.78 4.72
C ARG A 124 -16.60 -27.01 5.21
#